data_AF-B9XNY0-F1
#
_entry.id   AF-B9XNY0-F1
#
_cell.length_a   1.000
_cell.length_b   1.000
_cell.length_c   1.000
_cell.angle_alpha   90.00
_cell.angle_beta   90.00
_cell.angle_gamma   90.00
#
_symmetry.space_group_name_H-M   'P 1'
#
loop_
_entity.id
_entity.type
_entity.pdbx_description
1 polymer ?
#
loop_
_entity_poly.entity_id
_entity_poly.type
_entity_poly.pdbx_seq_one_letter_code
_entity_poly.pdbx_strand_id
1 'polypeptide(L)'
;MNINPTLKQVLPAAVGAFMLAVANSAQAQFTYANRDMIAVFRQTGSPDMVVNLGQASIYYDLGTTAPGSTITINNYSPAQFSAAFSSGAVGVNWAVMSGVPVGNGDATRPARTVWITAPRLDLNTQTSPYQRDTGSTQVSWLSTIRGVAGAGSTAGAAAWGAGTPADPISNSPTVAIIPSSDPSSYTQIAGTAGNLNGTFGQGSIENGSVTSFTDERSDLYEVRPGTGDAIYLGFFDLNGQGALTFTAVPEPSVYALIGVGFLSLFFFRQRRSISRTNAKQPELINQ
;
A
#
# COMPACT_ATOMS: atom_id res chain seq x y z
N MET A 1 -74.97 65.42 7.58
CA MET A 1 -75.08 63.99 7.92
C MET A 1 -74.71 63.20 6.67
N ASN A 2 -73.47 62.69 6.61
CA ASN A 2 -72.96 61.85 5.53
C ASN A 2 -72.02 60.86 6.20
N ILE A 3 -72.41 59.59 6.25
CA ILE A 3 -71.61 58.50 6.83
C ILE A 3 -71.13 57.68 5.64
N ASN A 4 -69.82 57.73 5.39
CA ASN A 4 -69.18 57.01 4.29
C ASN A 4 -68.65 55.67 4.83
N PRO A 5 -69.12 54.52 4.33
CA PRO A 5 -68.60 53.23 4.73
C PRO A 5 -67.46 52.84 3.78
N THR A 6 -66.36 52.31 4.31
CA THR A 6 -65.79 51.00 3.94
C THR A 6 -64.38 50.84 4.48
N LEU A 7 -64.25 49.91 5.43
CA LEU A 7 -63.01 49.31 5.89
C LEU A 7 -62.17 48.84 4.69
N LYS A 8 -60.92 49.28 4.60
CA LYS A 8 -59.87 48.61 3.82
C LYS A 8 -58.85 48.03 4.80
N GLN A 9 -59.10 46.80 5.25
CA GLN A 9 -58.06 45.96 5.84
C GLN A 9 -57.12 45.52 4.71
N VAL A 10 -55.86 45.96 4.78
CA VAL A 10 -54.79 45.49 3.90
C VAL A 10 -53.95 44.50 4.72
N LEU A 11 -54.18 43.21 4.51
CA LEU A 11 -53.26 42.16 4.96
C LEU A 11 -52.08 42.08 3.97
N PRO A 12 -50.81 42.22 4.41
CA PRO A 12 -49.69 41.83 3.59
C PRO A 12 -49.56 40.30 3.59
N ALA A 13 -49.88 39.67 2.45
CA ALA A 13 -49.57 38.28 2.19
C ALA A 13 -48.05 38.13 2.01
N ALA A 14 -47.35 37.69 3.06
CA ALA A 14 -45.95 37.29 2.97
C ALA A 14 -45.86 35.93 2.26
N VAL A 15 -45.65 35.95 0.95
CA VAL A 15 -45.30 34.75 0.16
C VAL A 15 -43.84 34.41 0.45
N GLY A 16 -43.62 33.56 1.45
CA GLY A 16 -42.31 32.95 1.71
C GLY A 16 -42.01 31.90 0.66
N ALA A 17 -41.12 32.21 -0.28
CA ALA A 17 -40.56 31.22 -1.19
C ALA A 17 -39.60 30.30 -0.40
N PHE A 18 -40.12 29.16 0.05
CA PHE A 18 -39.32 28.09 0.65
C PHE A 18 -38.58 27.36 -0.48
N MET A 19 -37.42 27.89 -0.87
CA MET A 19 -36.49 27.18 -1.75
C MET A 19 -35.91 25.99 -0.96
N LEU A 20 -36.45 24.78 -1.18
CA LEU A 20 -35.75 23.56 -0.79
C LEU A 20 -34.44 23.51 -1.57
N ALA A 21 -33.34 23.91 -0.93
CA ALA A 21 -32.01 23.61 -1.42
C ALA A 21 -31.86 22.09 -1.36
N VAL A 22 -32.02 21.43 -2.50
CA VAL A 22 -31.62 20.03 -2.65
C VAL A 22 -30.09 20.06 -2.56
N ALA A 23 -29.57 19.75 -1.38
CA ALA A 23 -28.15 19.52 -1.22
C ALA A 23 -27.81 18.30 -2.07
N ASN A 24 -27.29 18.53 -3.27
CA ASN A 24 -26.59 17.48 -3.99
C ASN A 24 -25.40 17.12 -3.12
N SER A 25 -25.50 16.02 -2.39
CA SER A 25 -24.38 15.43 -1.68
C SER A 25 -23.31 15.15 -2.73
N ALA A 26 -22.30 16.01 -2.82
CA ALA A 26 -21.15 15.75 -3.67
C ALA A 26 -20.49 14.48 -3.13
N GLN A 27 -20.71 13.40 -3.87
CA GLN A 27 -20.19 12.08 -3.56
C GLN A 27 -18.68 12.06 -3.82
N ALA A 28 -17.92 11.66 -2.81
CA ALA A 28 -16.46 11.75 -2.87
C ALA A 28 -15.89 10.58 -3.66
N GLN A 29 -15.42 10.84 -4.88
CA GLN A 29 -14.80 9.84 -5.76
C GLN A 29 -13.58 9.16 -5.11
N PHE A 30 -13.27 7.94 -5.55
CA PHE A 30 -12.01 7.30 -5.19
C PHE A 30 -10.87 8.21 -5.65
N THR A 31 -10.11 8.72 -4.70
CA THR A 31 -9.03 9.65 -4.96
C THR A 31 -7.78 8.85 -5.31
N TYR A 32 -7.14 9.20 -6.42
CA TYR A 32 -5.85 8.64 -6.81
C TYR A 32 -4.99 9.74 -7.43
N ALA A 33 -3.83 9.98 -6.85
CA ALA A 33 -2.80 10.85 -7.38
C ALA A 33 -1.68 10.04 -8.04
N ASN A 34 -0.90 10.71 -8.90
CA ASN A 34 0.30 10.10 -9.44
C ASN A 34 1.22 9.64 -8.30
N ARG A 35 1.74 8.41 -8.41
CA ARG A 35 2.57 7.73 -7.39
C ARG A 35 1.82 7.34 -6.11
N ASP A 36 0.50 7.34 -6.09
CA ASP A 36 -0.23 6.68 -5.02
C ASP A 36 -0.07 5.15 -5.13
N MET A 37 0.14 4.51 -3.99
CA MET A 37 0.12 3.06 -3.81
C MET A 37 -1.32 2.59 -3.71
N ILE A 38 -1.63 1.50 -4.39
CA ILE A 38 -2.92 0.80 -4.24
C ILE A 38 -2.70 -0.62 -3.72
N ALA A 39 -3.51 -1.03 -2.75
CA ALA A 39 -3.73 -2.44 -2.47
C ALA A 39 -4.92 -2.94 -3.28
N VAL A 40 -4.82 -4.15 -3.79
CA VAL A 40 -5.92 -4.85 -4.44
C VAL A 40 -6.16 -6.15 -3.70
N PHE A 41 -7.42 -6.49 -3.52
CA PHE A 41 -7.88 -7.75 -2.94
C PHE A 41 -8.94 -8.34 -3.87
N ARG A 42 -8.88 -9.64 -4.12
CA ARG A 42 -9.89 -10.37 -4.90
C ARG A 42 -10.10 -11.76 -4.35
N GLN A 43 -11.30 -12.27 -4.49
CA GLN A 43 -11.62 -13.65 -4.11
C GLN A 43 -12.65 -14.20 -5.09
N THR A 44 -12.50 -15.46 -5.49
CA THR A 44 -13.45 -16.12 -6.40
C THR A 44 -14.86 -16.05 -5.83
N GLY A 45 -15.79 -15.47 -6.59
CA GLY A 45 -17.20 -15.32 -6.18
C GLY A 45 -17.48 -14.09 -5.31
N SER A 46 -16.45 -13.30 -4.97
CA SER A 46 -16.57 -12.04 -4.24
C SER A 46 -16.32 -10.85 -5.17
N PRO A 47 -16.70 -9.63 -4.76
CA PRO A 47 -16.20 -8.41 -5.39
C PRO A 47 -14.68 -8.26 -5.20
N ASP A 48 -14.08 -7.43 -6.03
CA ASP A 48 -12.72 -6.94 -5.82
C ASP A 48 -12.76 -5.70 -4.92
N MET A 49 -11.72 -5.49 -4.14
CA MET A 49 -11.54 -4.30 -3.31
C MET A 49 -10.23 -3.63 -3.67
N VAL A 50 -10.28 -2.34 -4.02
CA VAL A 50 -9.11 -1.49 -4.31
C VAL A 50 -9.02 -0.43 -3.22
N VAL A 51 -7.84 -0.29 -2.63
CA VAL A 51 -7.59 0.66 -1.54
C VAL A 51 -6.45 1.60 -1.94
N ASN A 52 -6.67 2.91 -1.91
CA ASN A 52 -5.59 3.88 -2.00
C ASN A 52 -4.85 3.96 -0.66
N LEU A 53 -3.57 3.60 -0.65
CA LEU A 53 -2.69 3.58 0.52
C LEU A 53 -1.86 4.87 0.68
N GLY A 54 -2.08 5.86 -0.17
CA GLY A 54 -1.34 7.13 -0.22
C GLY A 54 -0.04 7.05 -1.02
N GLN A 55 0.77 8.11 -0.92
CA GLN A 55 1.98 8.29 -1.74
C GLN A 55 3.04 7.19 -1.50
N ALA A 56 3.64 6.68 -2.59
CA ALA A 56 4.73 5.70 -2.56
C ALA A 56 5.94 6.17 -1.73
N SER A 57 6.12 7.48 -1.59
CA SER A 57 7.19 8.07 -0.77
C SER A 57 7.15 7.67 0.68
N ILE A 58 5.95 7.46 1.23
CA ILE A 58 5.80 6.99 2.60
C ILE A 58 6.54 5.66 2.78
N TYR A 59 6.54 4.78 1.78
CA TYR A 59 7.09 3.43 1.88
C TYR A 59 8.59 3.38 1.59
N TYR A 60 9.04 4.05 0.52
CA TYR A 60 10.46 4.06 0.18
C TYR A 60 11.29 4.96 1.09
N ASP A 61 10.73 6.04 1.65
CA ASP A 61 11.48 6.91 2.56
C ASP A 61 11.57 6.28 3.95
N LEU A 62 10.56 5.49 4.38
CA LEU A 62 10.56 4.84 5.69
C LEU A 62 11.76 3.91 5.89
N GLY A 63 12.18 3.18 4.84
CA GLY A 63 13.40 2.35 4.89
C GLY A 63 14.69 3.13 5.08
N THR A 64 14.67 4.45 4.85
CA THR A 64 15.82 5.34 5.06
C THR A 64 15.70 6.18 6.32
N THR A 65 14.50 6.60 6.71
CA THR A 65 14.28 7.50 7.86
C THR A 65 13.97 6.76 9.16
N ALA A 66 13.35 5.59 9.07
CA ALA A 66 13.04 4.73 10.22
C ALA A 66 13.11 3.24 9.83
N PRO A 67 14.32 2.72 9.53
CA PRO A 67 14.50 1.33 9.10
C PRO A 67 13.93 0.35 10.14
N GLY A 68 13.22 -0.70 9.67
CA GLY A 68 12.58 -1.69 10.55
C GLY A 68 11.31 -1.21 11.26
N SER A 69 10.87 0.04 11.05
CA SER A 69 9.59 0.49 11.59
C SER A 69 8.40 -0.14 10.85
N THR A 70 7.30 -0.30 11.58
CA THR A 70 6.05 -0.85 11.06
C THR A 70 4.96 0.23 11.09
N ILE A 71 4.21 0.37 10.00
CA ILE A 71 3.02 1.22 9.92
C ILE A 71 1.78 0.37 9.66
N THR A 72 0.67 0.72 10.32
CA THR A 72 -0.64 0.12 10.05
C THR A 72 -1.37 0.92 8.98
N ILE A 73 -1.94 0.23 8.00
CA ILE A 73 -2.75 0.84 6.95
C ILE A 73 -4.16 1.06 7.48
N ASN A 74 -4.57 2.32 7.60
CA ASN A 74 -5.88 2.74 8.12
C ASN A 74 -6.82 3.29 7.04
N ASN A 75 -6.47 3.07 5.76
CA ASN A 75 -7.18 3.62 4.61
C ASN A 75 -8.51 2.90 4.33
N TYR A 76 -8.77 1.78 4.99
CA TYR A 76 -10.03 1.05 4.97
C TYR A 76 -10.33 0.51 6.37
N SER A 77 -11.60 0.26 6.63
CA SER A 77 -12.04 -0.33 7.90
C SER A 77 -12.20 -1.86 7.78
N PRO A 78 -12.11 -2.60 8.90
CA PRO A 78 -12.47 -4.02 8.93
C PRO A 78 -13.89 -4.29 8.42
N ALA A 79 -14.82 -3.34 8.59
CA ALA A 79 -16.19 -3.44 8.09
C ALA A 79 -16.26 -3.40 6.55
N GLN A 80 -15.44 -2.57 5.91
CA GLN A 80 -15.34 -2.55 4.44
C GLN A 80 -14.71 -3.85 3.92
N PHE A 81 -13.67 -4.34 4.59
CA PHE A 81 -13.05 -5.61 4.23
C PHE A 81 -14.03 -6.79 4.36
N SER A 82 -14.79 -6.87 5.46
CA SER A 82 -15.78 -7.94 5.65
C SER A 82 -17.01 -7.80 4.76
N ALA A 83 -17.35 -6.58 4.32
CA ALA A 83 -18.37 -6.35 3.31
C ALA A 83 -17.96 -6.88 1.93
N ALA A 84 -16.66 -6.80 1.59
CA ALA A 84 -16.13 -7.38 0.36
C ALA A 84 -15.92 -8.90 0.47
N PHE A 85 -15.47 -9.40 1.63
CA PHE A 85 -15.03 -10.78 1.82
C PHE A 85 -15.67 -11.40 3.07
N SER A 86 -16.79 -12.10 2.90
CA SER A 86 -17.55 -12.68 4.01
C SER A 86 -16.80 -13.77 4.78
N SER A 87 -15.77 -14.39 4.18
CA SER A 87 -14.90 -15.39 4.82
C SER A 87 -13.65 -14.79 5.46
N GLY A 88 -13.61 -13.46 5.63
CA GLY A 88 -12.39 -12.76 6.03
C GLY A 88 -11.29 -12.93 4.98
N ALA A 89 -10.03 -13.02 5.42
CA ALA A 89 -8.89 -13.11 4.51
C ALA A 89 -8.70 -14.50 3.85
N VAL A 90 -9.47 -15.52 4.25
CA VAL A 90 -9.38 -16.87 3.68
C VAL A 90 -9.75 -16.85 2.19
N GLY A 91 -8.84 -17.32 1.32
CA GLY A 91 -9.06 -17.38 -0.13
C GLY A 91 -8.92 -16.03 -0.85
N VAL A 92 -8.57 -14.96 -0.13
CA VAL A 92 -8.28 -13.65 -0.73
C VAL A 92 -6.90 -13.69 -1.38
N ASN A 93 -6.85 -13.28 -2.64
CA ASN A 93 -5.60 -12.96 -3.32
C ASN A 93 -5.39 -11.45 -3.27
N TRP A 94 -4.17 -11.01 -3.00
CA TRP A 94 -3.89 -9.58 -2.86
C TRP A 94 -2.50 -9.19 -3.32
N ALA A 95 -2.38 -7.93 -3.74
CA ALA A 95 -1.10 -7.33 -4.12
C ALA A 95 -1.10 -5.85 -3.75
N VAL A 96 0.10 -5.27 -3.64
CA VAL A 96 0.28 -3.83 -3.52
C VAL A 96 1.16 -3.34 -4.68
N MET A 97 0.71 -2.27 -5.34
CA MET A 97 1.37 -1.76 -6.53
C MET A 97 1.22 -0.24 -6.71
N SER A 98 2.16 0.35 -7.44
CA SER A 98 2.14 1.74 -7.92
C SER A 98 3.09 1.91 -9.09
N GLY A 99 3.11 3.09 -9.69
CA GLY A 99 4.18 3.48 -10.58
C GLY A 99 4.23 4.95 -10.89
N VAL A 100 5.37 5.35 -11.46
CA VAL A 100 5.66 6.72 -11.87
C VAL A 100 5.20 6.92 -13.32
N PRO A 101 4.18 7.78 -13.58
CA PRO A 101 3.71 8.01 -14.93
C PRO A 101 4.79 8.61 -15.85
N VAL A 102 4.61 8.40 -17.16
CA VAL A 102 5.43 9.07 -18.17
C VAL A 102 5.30 10.58 -18.01
N GLY A 103 6.43 11.29 -17.92
CA GLY A 103 6.47 12.74 -17.70
C GLY A 103 6.47 13.16 -16.23
N ASN A 104 6.31 12.23 -15.27
CA ASN A 104 6.29 12.54 -13.83
C ASN A 104 7.50 11.96 -13.08
N GLY A 105 8.55 11.53 -13.79
CA GLY A 105 9.79 11.01 -13.19
C GLY A 105 10.71 12.09 -12.65
N ASP A 106 11.61 11.69 -11.75
CA ASP A 106 12.73 12.50 -11.27
C ASP A 106 14.05 11.73 -11.37
N ALA A 107 15.16 12.37 -11.01
CA ALA A 107 16.50 11.78 -11.13
C ALA A 107 16.69 10.52 -10.25
N THR A 108 15.96 10.43 -9.13
CA THR A 108 16.05 9.27 -8.21
C THR A 108 15.10 8.16 -8.61
N ARG A 109 13.91 8.51 -9.13
CA ARG A 109 12.83 7.63 -9.56
C ARG A 109 12.37 8.07 -10.95
N PRO A 110 13.05 7.61 -12.01
CA PRO A 110 12.70 7.97 -13.37
C PRO A 110 11.29 7.48 -13.70
N ALA A 111 10.71 8.07 -14.74
CA ALA A 111 9.40 7.65 -15.24
C ALA A 111 9.43 6.13 -15.53
N ARG A 112 8.29 5.46 -15.30
CA ARG A 112 8.10 4.00 -15.43
C ARG A 112 8.71 3.16 -14.32
N THR A 113 9.30 3.78 -13.29
CA THR A 113 9.57 3.08 -12.04
C THR A 113 8.24 2.56 -11.48
N VAL A 114 8.18 1.27 -11.16
CA VAL A 114 7.02 0.66 -10.49
C VAL A 114 7.41 0.18 -9.11
N TRP A 115 6.45 0.23 -8.19
CA TRP A 115 6.54 -0.43 -6.91
C TRP A 115 5.56 -1.59 -6.93
N ILE A 116 6.02 -2.79 -6.59
CA ILE A 116 5.21 -3.99 -6.75
C ILE A 116 5.59 -5.04 -5.73
N THR A 117 4.60 -5.79 -5.25
CA THR A 117 4.79 -6.85 -4.27
C THR A 117 5.18 -8.18 -4.91
N ALA A 118 5.97 -8.98 -4.20
CA ALA A 118 6.26 -10.37 -4.51
C ALA A 118 5.77 -11.29 -3.36
N PRO A 119 4.98 -12.34 -3.63
CA PRO A 119 4.44 -13.20 -2.58
C PRO A 119 5.54 -14.06 -1.94
N ARG A 120 5.57 -14.12 -0.61
CA ARG A 120 6.45 -15.08 0.10
C ARG A 120 5.77 -16.43 0.26
N LEU A 121 6.49 -17.49 -0.06
CA LEU A 121 6.10 -18.86 0.29
C LEU A 121 6.46 -19.22 1.74
N ASP A 122 7.48 -18.57 2.30
CA ASP A 122 7.90 -18.67 3.70
C ASP A 122 8.05 -17.26 4.27
N LEU A 123 7.34 -16.98 5.37
CA LEU A 123 7.31 -15.67 6.02
C LEU A 123 8.70 -15.18 6.46
N ASN A 124 9.65 -16.09 6.69
CA ASN A 124 10.99 -15.77 7.17
C ASN A 124 12.02 -15.59 6.05
N THR A 125 11.68 -15.95 4.82
CA THR A 125 12.60 -15.92 3.68
C THR A 125 12.17 -14.84 2.70
N GLN A 126 13.03 -13.84 2.49
CA GLN A 126 12.81 -12.84 1.45
C GLN A 126 12.78 -13.52 0.07
N THR A 127 11.85 -13.10 -0.77
CA THR A 127 11.79 -13.49 -2.18
C THR A 127 13.05 -13.06 -2.95
N SER A 128 13.32 -13.71 -4.08
CA SER A 128 14.29 -13.18 -5.04
C SER A 128 13.78 -11.87 -5.63
N PRO A 129 14.61 -10.81 -5.72
CA PRO A 129 14.18 -9.56 -6.35
C PRO A 129 13.74 -9.76 -7.79
N TYR A 130 12.71 -9.01 -8.20
CA TYR A 130 12.36 -8.89 -9.61
C TYR A 130 13.53 -8.31 -10.41
N GLN A 131 13.64 -8.71 -11.67
CA GLN A 131 14.55 -8.09 -12.61
C GLN A 131 13.97 -6.78 -13.13
N ARG A 132 14.82 -5.78 -13.28
CA ARG A 132 14.48 -4.57 -14.03
C ARG A 132 14.32 -4.94 -15.51
N ASP A 133 13.47 -4.19 -16.18
CA ASP A 133 13.19 -4.38 -17.60
C ASP A 133 13.32 -3.05 -18.34
N THR A 134 13.30 -3.13 -19.66
CA THR A 134 13.23 -1.98 -20.55
C THR A 134 12.05 -1.09 -20.22
N GLY A 135 12.20 0.20 -20.49
CA GLY A 135 11.12 1.16 -20.28
C GLY A 135 9.87 0.84 -21.11
N SER A 136 9.98 0.19 -22.28
CA SER A 136 8.81 -0.25 -23.07
C SER A 136 8.02 -1.33 -22.35
N THR A 137 8.68 -2.33 -21.77
CA THR A 137 8.01 -3.39 -21.02
C THR A 137 7.32 -2.80 -19.78
N GLN A 138 8.03 -1.95 -19.02
CA GLN A 138 7.45 -1.32 -17.82
C GLN A 138 6.29 -0.37 -18.10
N VAL A 139 6.21 0.25 -19.28
CA VAL A 139 5.02 1.02 -19.69
C VAL A 139 3.77 0.13 -19.74
N SER A 140 3.90 -1.12 -20.19
CA SER A 140 2.76 -2.04 -20.21
C SER A 140 2.27 -2.37 -18.80
N TRP A 141 3.19 -2.66 -17.87
CA TRP A 141 2.85 -2.90 -16.46
C TRP A 141 2.16 -1.69 -15.84
N LEU A 142 2.78 -0.52 -16.02
CA LEU A 142 2.26 0.75 -15.53
C LEU A 142 0.88 1.07 -16.10
N SER A 143 0.62 0.76 -17.37
CA SER A 143 -0.70 0.96 -17.98
C SER A 143 -1.77 0.13 -17.27
N THR A 144 -1.48 -1.13 -16.94
CA THR A 144 -2.41 -1.99 -16.19
C THR A 144 -2.60 -1.49 -14.76
N ILE A 145 -1.50 -1.19 -14.04
CA ILE A 145 -1.55 -0.66 -12.66
C ILE A 145 -2.40 0.61 -12.59
N ARG A 146 -2.17 1.55 -13.52
CA ARG A 146 -2.94 2.80 -13.58
C ARG A 146 -4.39 2.57 -14.02
N GLY A 147 -4.64 1.60 -14.89
CA GLY A 147 -5.99 1.19 -15.29
C GLY A 147 -6.82 0.74 -14.10
N VAL A 148 -6.22 -0.05 -13.19
CA VAL A 148 -6.88 -0.49 -11.94
C VAL A 148 -7.28 0.69 -11.06
N ALA A 149 -6.40 1.68 -10.92
CA ALA A 149 -6.72 2.90 -10.17
C ALA A 149 -7.76 3.82 -10.85
N GLY A 150 -8.01 3.63 -12.15
CA GLY A 150 -8.81 4.55 -12.97
C GLY A 150 -8.04 5.77 -13.48
N ALA A 151 -6.71 5.73 -13.41
CA ALA A 151 -5.83 6.80 -13.85
C ALA A 151 -5.34 6.58 -15.29
N GLY A 152 -6.26 6.47 -16.25
CA GLY A 152 -5.94 6.20 -17.65
C GLY A 152 -7.17 6.28 -18.56
N SER A 153 -7.19 5.48 -19.63
CA SER A 153 -8.38 5.32 -20.48
C SER A 153 -9.43 4.38 -19.86
N THR A 154 -9.02 3.58 -18.87
CA THR A 154 -9.89 2.66 -18.14
C THR A 154 -10.46 3.36 -16.90
N ALA A 155 -11.74 3.15 -16.62
CA ALA A 155 -12.45 3.80 -15.52
C ALA A 155 -11.94 3.35 -14.13
N GLY A 156 -11.64 2.05 -13.97
CA GLY A 156 -11.05 1.47 -12.76
C GLY A 156 -11.78 1.85 -11.46
N ALA A 157 -11.02 1.90 -10.37
CA ALA A 157 -11.51 2.30 -9.05
C ALA A 157 -12.03 3.73 -8.99
N ALA A 158 -11.52 4.65 -9.82
CA ALA A 158 -11.96 6.06 -9.85
C ALA A 158 -13.47 6.22 -10.11
N ALA A 159 -14.09 5.28 -10.83
CA ALA A 159 -15.54 5.27 -11.07
C ALA A 159 -16.38 4.73 -9.89
N TRP A 160 -15.75 4.15 -8.87
CA TRP A 160 -16.38 3.40 -7.78
C TRP A 160 -16.18 4.05 -6.39
N GLY A 161 -16.09 5.39 -6.36
CA GLY A 161 -15.92 6.15 -5.12
C GLY A 161 -17.16 6.20 -4.22
N ALA A 162 -17.06 6.94 -3.11
CA ALA A 162 -18.11 7.05 -2.09
C ALA A 162 -19.47 7.40 -2.70
N GLY A 163 -20.43 6.49 -2.60
CA GLY A 163 -21.79 6.67 -3.12
C GLY A 163 -22.00 6.35 -4.61
N THR A 164 -20.98 5.85 -5.32
CA THR A 164 -21.14 5.29 -6.68
C THR A 164 -20.63 3.85 -6.76
N PRO A 165 -21.51 2.86 -6.96
CA PRO A 165 -22.97 2.94 -6.80
C PRO A 165 -23.33 3.36 -5.37
N ALA A 166 -24.58 3.77 -5.14
CA ALA A 166 -25.04 4.33 -3.86
C ALA A 166 -24.89 3.34 -2.70
N ASP A 167 -23.70 3.28 -2.10
CA ASP A 167 -23.40 2.53 -0.89
C ASP A 167 -22.53 3.39 0.03
N PRO A 168 -23.10 3.93 1.13
CA PRO A 168 -22.38 4.77 2.08
C PRO A 168 -21.48 3.99 3.05
N ILE A 169 -21.53 2.64 3.05
CA ILE A 169 -20.79 1.79 3.99
C ILE A 169 -19.56 1.17 3.31
N SER A 170 -19.67 0.76 2.05
CA SER A 170 -18.61 -0.01 1.37
C SER A 170 -17.58 0.89 0.65
N ASN A 171 -18.03 1.85 -0.14
CA ASN A 171 -17.15 2.72 -0.92
C ASN A 171 -16.82 4.02 -0.18
N SER A 172 -15.58 4.47 -0.30
CA SER A 172 -15.07 5.70 0.31
C SER A 172 -14.07 6.40 -0.64
N PRO A 173 -13.55 7.59 -0.29
CA PRO A 173 -12.50 8.23 -1.09
C PRO A 173 -11.20 7.41 -1.22
N THR A 174 -11.01 6.42 -0.37
CA THR A 174 -9.82 5.56 -0.31
C THR A 174 -10.13 4.10 -0.60
N VAL A 175 -11.39 3.72 -0.81
CA VAL A 175 -11.82 2.33 -1.01
C VAL A 175 -12.86 2.25 -2.11
N ALA A 176 -12.63 1.35 -3.05
CA ALA A 176 -13.60 0.95 -4.07
C ALA A 176 -13.82 -0.56 -4.00
N ILE A 177 -15.05 -0.99 -3.72
CA ILE A 177 -15.51 -2.37 -3.78
C ILE A 177 -16.32 -2.52 -5.07
N ILE A 178 -15.82 -3.38 -5.96
CA ILE A 178 -16.22 -3.46 -7.35
C ILE A 178 -16.63 -4.91 -7.65
N PRO A 179 -17.84 -5.19 -8.15
CA PRO A 179 -18.20 -6.53 -8.61
C PRO A 179 -17.13 -7.07 -9.57
N SER A 180 -16.65 -8.30 -9.35
CA SER A 180 -15.57 -8.90 -10.16
C SER A 180 -15.95 -9.14 -11.63
N SER A 181 -17.23 -9.00 -11.97
CA SER A 181 -17.75 -9.01 -13.34
C SER A 181 -17.75 -7.63 -14.01
N ASP A 182 -17.53 -6.54 -13.26
CA ASP A 182 -17.49 -5.19 -13.82
C ASP A 182 -16.17 -4.96 -14.57
N PRO A 183 -16.19 -4.35 -15.78
CA PRO A 183 -14.97 -4.05 -16.54
C PRO A 183 -13.95 -3.16 -15.82
N SER A 184 -14.36 -2.46 -14.76
CA SER A 184 -13.51 -1.60 -13.92
C SER A 184 -12.84 -2.35 -12.77
N SER A 185 -13.23 -3.60 -12.52
CA SER A 185 -12.68 -4.42 -11.44
C SER A 185 -11.25 -4.86 -11.75
N TYR A 186 -10.48 -5.10 -10.68
CA TYR A 186 -9.08 -5.55 -10.79
C TYR A 186 -8.98 -6.87 -11.56
N THR A 187 -9.89 -7.81 -11.33
CA THR A 187 -10.01 -9.10 -11.99
C THR A 187 -10.17 -8.96 -13.50
N GLN A 188 -10.98 -8.00 -13.98
CA GLN A 188 -11.14 -7.76 -15.43
C GLN A 188 -9.93 -7.05 -16.05
N ILE A 189 -9.27 -6.15 -15.30
CA ILE A 189 -8.17 -5.33 -15.82
C ILE A 189 -6.83 -6.10 -15.82
N ALA A 190 -6.52 -6.76 -14.71
CA ALA A 190 -5.25 -7.44 -14.45
C ALA A 190 -5.33 -8.97 -14.58
N GLY A 191 -6.50 -9.52 -14.88
CA GLY A 191 -6.71 -10.96 -15.00
C GLY A 191 -6.58 -11.70 -13.66
N THR A 192 -6.74 -13.03 -13.70
CA THR A 192 -6.75 -13.89 -12.50
C THR A 192 -5.43 -14.62 -12.25
N ALA A 193 -4.43 -14.43 -13.11
CA ALA A 193 -3.13 -15.09 -12.99
C ALA A 193 -2.15 -14.32 -12.07
N GLY A 194 -2.54 -13.15 -11.55
CA GLY A 194 -1.69 -12.30 -10.72
C GLY A 194 -0.49 -11.72 -11.47
N ASN A 195 -0.52 -11.65 -12.80
CA ASN A 195 0.60 -11.22 -13.63
C ASN A 195 0.26 -10.02 -14.52
N LEU A 196 -0.62 -9.14 -14.03
CA LEU A 196 -1.07 -7.93 -14.73
C LEU A 196 -1.54 -8.22 -16.17
N ASN A 197 -2.42 -9.21 -16.31
CA ASN A 197 -2.99 -9.69 -17.57
C ASN A 197 -1.93 -10.13 -18.58
N GLY A 198 -0.93 -10.88 -18.10
CA GLY A 198 0.19 -11.38 -18.89
C GLY A 198 1.26 -10.33 -19.22
N THR A 199 1.07 -9.07 -18.85
CA THR A 199 2.10 -8.04 -19.10
C THR A 199 3.31 -8.22 -18.17
N PHE A 200 3.11 -8.71 -16.96
CA PHE A 200 4.17 -8.97 -16.00
C PHE A 200 4.76 -10.37 -16.20
N GLY A 201 5.84 -10.45 -16.98
CA GLY A 201 6.48 -11.72 -17.36
C GLY A 201 7.33 -12.39 -16.27
N GLN A 202 7.24 -11.94 -15.01
CA GLN A 202 8.13 -12.38 -13.92
C GLN A 202 7.41 -13.19 -12.83
N GLY A 203 6.20 -13.66 -13.10
CA GLY A 203 5.42 -14.51 -12.20
C GLY A 203 4.19 -13.80 -11.63
N SER A 204 3.67 -14.31 -10.51
CA SER A 204 2.57 -13.67 -9.78
C SER A 204 3.09 -12.57 -8.85
N ILE A 205 2.35 -11.48 -8.76
CA ILE A 205 2.53 -10.39 -7.79
C ILE A 205 1.60 -10.54 -6.59
N GLU A 206 0.64 -11.46 -6.71
CA GLU A 206 -0.38 -11.68 -5.71
C GLU A 206 0.03 -12.77 -4.74
N ASN A 207 -0.20 -12.50 -3.46
CA ASN A 207 -0.21 -13.50 -2.42
C ASN A 207 -1.63 -14.06 -2.26
N GLY A 208 -1.75 -15.30 -1.80
CA GLY A 208 -3.07 -15.88 -1.51
C GLY A 208 -3.01 -17.18 -0.72
N SER A 209 -3.97 -17.35 0.19
CA SER A 209 -4.11 -18.55 1.03
C SER A 209 -5.13 -19.51 0.45
N VAL A 210 -4.72 -20.75 0.25
CA VAL A 210 -5.58 -21.77 -0.38
C VAL A 210 -6.56 -22.45 0.58
N THR A 211 -6.39 -22.44 1.91
CA THR A 211 -7.33 -23.16 2.80
C THR A 211 -7.24 -22.84 4.29
N SER A 212 -6.16 -22.23 4.78
CA SER A 212 -6.01 -21.84 6.19
C SER A 212 -5.24 -20.53 6.26
N PHE A 213 -5.90 -19.48 6.72
CA PHE A 213 -5.25 -18.17 6.82
C PHE A 213 -4.44 -18.10 8.11
N THR A 214 -3.13 -18.27 7.97
CA THR A 214 -2.14 -17.65 8.84
C THR A 214 -1.71 -16.34 8.18
N ASP A 215 -1.08 -15.43 8.91
CA ASP A 215 -0.59 -14.18 8.34
C ASP A 215 0.16 -14.40 7.02
N GLU A 216 -0.13 -13.54 6.04
CA GLU A 216 0.46 -13.59 4.71
C GLU A 216 1.42 -12.42 4.52
N ARG A 217 2.62 -12.71 3.99
CA ARG A 217 3.66 -11.69 3.76
C ARG A 217 4.00 -11.50 2.29
N SER A 218 4.12 -10.26 1.87
CA SER A 218 4.55 -9.92 0.51
C SER A 218 5.62 -8.83 0.48
N ASP A 219 6.73 -9.10 -0.21
CA ASP A 219 7.89 -8.21 -0.30
C ASP A 219 7.64 -7.07 -1.28
N LEU A 220 7.85 -5.83 -0.84
CA LEU A 220 7.74 -4.66 -1.71
C LEU A 220 9.08 -4.36 -2.39
N TYR A 221 9.06 -4.26 -3.72
CA TYR A 221 10.21 -3.89 -4.53
C TYR A 221 9.99 -2.59 -5.31
N GLU A 222 11.04 -1.79 -5.44
CA GLU A 222 11.15 -0.72 -6.43
C GLU A 222 11.87 -1.22 -7.68
N VAL A 223 11.12 -1.32 -8.79
CA VAL A 223 11.63 -1.76 -10.09
C VAL A 223 11.79 -0.55 -10.99
N ARG A 224 13.04 -0.09 -11.13
CA ARG A 224 13.40 1.01 -12.06
C ARG A 224 13.56 0.48 -13.49
N PRO A 225 13.40 1.31 -14.54
CA PRO A 225 13.75 0.92 -15.90
C PRO A 225 15.26 0.63 -16.03
N GLY A 226 15.60 -0.38 -16.82
CA GLY A 226 16.99 -0.76 -17.11
C GLY A 226 17.26 -2.24 -16.85
N THR A 227 18.47 -2.56 -16.38
CA THR A 227 18.94 -3.92 -16.10
C THR A 227 19.34 -4.07 -14.63
N GLY A 228 19.36 -5.31 -14.15
CA GLY A 228 19.76 -5.68 -12.79
C GLY A 228 18.56 -5.83 -11.84
N ASP A 229 18.86 -6.01 -10.56
CA ASP A 229 17.84 -6.35 -9.57
C ASP A 229 17.01 -5.15 -9.11
N ALA A 230 15.74 -5.39 -8.82
CA ALA A 230 14.88 -4.45 -8.11
C ALA A 230 15.39 -4.18 -6.69
N ILE A 231 15.04 -3.03 -6.14
CA ILE A 231 15.47 -2.62 -4.80
C ILE A 231 14.39 -3.06 -3.80
N TYR A 232 14.78 -3.86 -2.81
CA TYR A 232 13.89 -4.28 -1.73
C TYR A 232 13.64 -3.12 -0.76
N LEU A 233 12.37 -2.84 -0.45
CA LEU A 233 11.97 -1.72 0.41
C LEU A 233 11.43 -2.16 1.79
N GLY A 234 10.98 -3.40 1.91
CA GLY A 234 10.26 -3.89 3.09
C GLY A 234 9.20 -4.91 2.68
N PHE A 235 8.27 -5.21 3.58
CA PHE A 235 7.20 -6.16 3.32
C PHE A 235 5.87 -5.69 3.88
N PHE A 236 4.80 -6.14 3.25
CA PHE A 236 3.45 -6.05 3.77
C PHE A 236 3.06 -7.36 4.45
N ASP A 237 2.38 -7.26 5.60
CA ASP A 237 1.70 -8.38 6.24
C ASP A 237 0.18 -8.15 6.22
N LEU A 238 -0.58 -9.13 5.75
CA LEU A 238 -2.03 -9.22 5.85
C LEU A 238 -2.39 -10.25 6.92
N ASN A 239 -3.22 -9.86 7.89
CA ASN A 239 -3.70 -10.78 8.92
C ASN A 239 -5.10 -11.35 8.63
N GLY A 240 -5.55 -12.30 9.47
CA GLY A 240 -6.83 -13.00 9.26
C GLY A 240 -8.08 -12.11 9.31
N GLN A 241 -7.97 -10.94 9.95
CA GLN A 241 -9.02 -9.92 9.99
C GLN A 241 -8.97 -8.95 8.80
N GLY A 242 -8.05 -9.16 7.86
CA GLY A 242 -7.86 -8.31 6.72
C GLY A 242 -7.13 -7.01 7.04
N ALA A 243 -6.44 -6.88 8.17
CA ALA A 243 -5.62 -5.70 8.45
C ALA A 243 -4.26 -5.81 7.76
N LEU A 244 -3.87 -4.74 7.07
CA LEU A 244 -2.61 -4.63 6.34
C LEU A 244 -1.63 -3.77 7.13
N THR A 245 -0.38 -4.23 7.23
CA THR A 245 0.73 -3.47 7.83
C THR A 245 1.92 -3.47 6.88
N PHE A 246 2.75 -2.44 6.92
CA PHE A 246 4.02 -2.39 6.19
C PHE A 246 5.18 -2.28 7.16
N THR A 247 6.19 -3.13 7.00
CA THR A 247 7.45 -3.06 7.75
C THR A 247 8.59 -2.73 6.80
N ALA A 248 9.26 -1.60 7.04
CA ALA A 248 10.37 -1.15 6.21
C ALA A 248 11.61 -2.03 6.39
N VAL A 249 12.43 -2.17 5.35
CA VAL A 249 13.69 -2.91 5.41
C VAL A 249 14.59 -2.37 6.54
N PRO A 250 15.15 -3.22 7.41
CA PRO A 250 16.16 -2.79 8.37
C PRO A 250 17.45 -2.36 7.66
N GLU A 251 18.12 -1.34 8.17
CA GLU A 251 19.42 -0.93 7.62
C GLU A 251 20.44 -2.08 7.72
N PRO A 252 21.18 -2.41 6.63
CA PRO A 252 22.22 -3.44 6.68
C PRO A 252 23.31 -3.14 7.74
N SER A 253 23.49 -1.86 8.07
CA SER A 253 24.49 -1.36 9.02
C SER A 253 24.22 -1.83 10.45
N VAL A 254 22.96 -2.07 10.85
CA VAL A 254 22.60 -2.48 12.23
C VAL A 254 23.21 -3.85 12.55
N TYR A 255 23.15 -4.78 11.61
CA TYR A 255 23.75 -6.11 11.77
C TYR A 255 25.28 -6.04 11.80
N ALA A 256 25.87 -5.17 10.99
CA ALA A 256 27.31 -4.95 10.98
C ALA A 256 27.80 -4.33 12.31
N LEU A 257 27.08 -3.36 12.87
CA LEU A 257 27.43 -2.69 14.13
C LEU A 257 27.32 -3.62 15.34
N ILE A 258 26.30 -4.47 15.40
CA ILE A 258 26.16 -5.49 16.45
C ILE A 258 27.33 -6.49 16.36
N GLY A 259 27.67 -6.95 15.15
CA GLY A 259 28.81 -7.85 14.93
C GLY A 259 30.15 -7.24 15.37
N VAL A 260 30.41 -5.97 15.01
CA VAL A 260 31.64 -5.25 15.42
C VAL A 260 31.67 -5.01 16.93
N GLY A 261 30.52 -4.71 17.54
CA GLY A 261 30.38 -4.57 18.99
C GLY A 261 30.81 -5.83 19.74
N PHE A 262 30.31 -7.00 19.33
CA PHE A 262 30.71 -8.27 19.94
C PHE A 262 32.19 -8.59 19.72
N LEU A 263 32.72 -8.40 18.52
CA LEU A 263 34.15 -8.60 18.23
C LEU A 263 35.04 -7.72 19.12
N SER A 264 34.68 -6.45 19.32
CA SER A 264 35.44 -5.54 20.18
C SER A 264 35.51 -6.04 21.64
N LEU A 265 34.41 -6.60 22.17
CA LEU A 265 34.37 -7.16 23.54
C LEU A 265 35.26 -8.39 23.69
N PHE A 266 35.40 -9.23 22.67
CA PHE A 266 36.33 -10.36 22.68
C PHE A 266 37.79 -9.90 22.71
N PHE A 267 38.15 -8.87 21.95
CA PHE A 267 39.52 -8.30 21.98
C PHE A 267 39.86 -7.64 23.32
N PHE A 268 38.91 -6.95 23.95
CA PHE A 268 39.13 -6.37 25.29
C PHE A 268 39.25 -7.43 26.39
N ARG A 269 38.53 -8.56 26.28
CA ARG A 269 38.68 -9.69 27.21
C ARG A 269 40.04 -10.38 27.07
N GLN A 270 40.54 -10.60 25.85
CA GLN A 270 41.86 -11.24 25.66
C GLN A 270 43.00 -10.40 26.22
N ARG A 271 42.97 -9.06 26.06
CA ARG A 271 44.04 -8.19 26.60
C ARG A 271 44.15 -8.23 28.13
N ARG A 272 43.04 -8.41 28.86
CA ARG A 272 43.07 -8.51 30.33
C ARG A 272 43.69 -9.82 30.83
N SER A 273 43.73 -10.87 30.02
CA SER A 273 44.33 -12.15 30.40
C SER A 273 45.86 -12.12 30.33
N ILE A 274 46.46 -11.29 29.47
CA ILE A 274 47.91 -11.27 29.26
C ILE A 274 48.64 -10.42 30.31
N SER A 275 47.97 -9.40 30.88
CA SER A 275 48.60 -8.53 31.89
C SER A 275 48.73 -9.12 33.31
N ARG A 276 48.29 -10.36 33.56
CA ARG A 276 48.43 -10.99 34.90
C ARG A 276 49.61 -11.94 35.06
N THR A 277 50.39 -12.21 34.01
CA THR A 277 51.46 -13.22 34.06
C THR A 277 52.85 -12.66 34.38
N ASN A 278 53.07 -11.34 34.37
CA ASN A 278 54.41 -10.74 34.54
C ASN A 278 54.70 -10.11 35.92
N ALA A 279 53.88 -10.35 36.94
CA ALA A 279 54.13 -9.82 38.28
C ALA A 279 54.49 -10.93 39.27
N LYS A 280 55.72 -11.47 39.19
CA LYS A 280 56.47 -12.04 40.34
C LYS A 280 57.85 -12.56 39.89
N GLN A 281 58.89 -11.78 40.14
CA GLN A 281 60.15 -12.33 40.65
C GLN A 281 60.84 -11.27 41.53
N PRO A 282 60.89 -11.47 42.87
CA PRO A 282 61.71 -10.63 43.75
C PRO A 282 63.18 -11.05 43.61
N GLU A 283 64.05 -10.11 43.24
CA GLU A 283 65.50 -10.30 43.30
C GLU A 283 65.94 -10.42 44.77
N LEU A 284 66.52 -11.58 45.10
CA LEU A 284 67.29 -11.82 46.31
C LEU A 284 68.67 -11.18 46.13
N ILE A 285 68.90 -10.05 46.81
CA ILE A 285 70.24 -9.49 47.00
C ILE A 285 70.94 -10.34 48.06
N ASN A 286 72.05 -10.98 47.67
CA ASN A 286 72.98 -11.63 48.59
C ASN A 286 74.41 -11.20 48.27
N GLN A 287 75.06 -10.69 49.33
CA GLN A 287 76.49 -10.41 49.54
C GLN A 287 77.08 -9.15 48.91
#